data_AF-A0AAV7WPI5-F1
#
_entry.id   AF-A0AAV7WPI5-F1
#
_cell.length_a   1.000
_cell.length_b   1.000
_cell.length_c   1.000
_cell.angle_alpha   90.00
_cell.angle_beta   90.00
_cell.angle_gamma   90.00
#
_symmetry.space_group_name_H-M   'P 1'
#
loop_
_entity.id
_entity.type
_entity.pdbx_description
1 polymer ?
#
loop_
_entity_poly.entity_id
_entity_poly.type
_entity_poly.pdbx_seq_one_letter_code
_entity_poly.pdbx_strand_id
1 'polypeptide(L)'
;MACASGERAPAFTAQELEKLVDGVLPQYTLLYGPPDQQVSAHQKKDIWRAITKDVRTLGVIQRRSTHCRKRWEDICRWSKKTAEAQLGMASQRGRGAR
;
A
#
# COMPACT_ATOMS: atom_id res chain seq x y z
N MET A 1 -26.51 19.13 8.02
CA MET A 1 -26.39 18.07 7.00
C MET A 1 -25.94 16.81 7.72
N ALA A 2 -26.87 15.90 8.00
CA ALA A 2 -26.60 14.64 8.68
C ALA A 2 -26.39 13.55 7.63
N CYS A 3 -25.26 12.84 7.67
CA CYS A 3 -25.07 11.60 6.92
C CYS A 3 -25.10 10.45 7.92
N ALA A 4 -26.24 9.76 7.99
CA ALA A 4 -26.43 8.56 8.77
C ALA A 4 -26.34 7.32 7.86
N SER A 5 -25.84 6.23 8.44
CA SER A 5 -26.00 4.83 8.02
C SER A 5 -25.07 4.25 6.94
N GLY A 6 -24.09 3.47 7.39
CA GLY A 6 -23.76 2.19 6.74
C GLY A 6 -22.86 2.19 5.49
N GLU A 7 -22.38 3.35 5.05
CA GLU A 7 -21.52 3.41 3.86
C GLU A 7 -20.08 3.03 4.23
N ARG A 8 -19.61 1.89 3.70
CA ARG A 8 -18.18 1.57 3.73
C ARG A 8 -17.43 2.78 3.17
N ALA A 9 -16.44 3.26 3.92
CA ALA A 9 -15.59 4.35 3.47
C ALA A 9 -15.18 4.11 2.00
N PRO A 10 -15.34 5.09 1.10
CA PRO A 10 -15.08 4.90 -0.31
C PRO A 10 -13.72 4.26 -0.53
N ALA A 11 -13.61 3.39 -1.54
CA ALA A 11 -12.34 2.78 -1.90
C ALA A 11 -11.31 3.87 -2.23
N PHE A 12 -10.02 3.55 -2.07
CA PHE A 12 -8.97 4.41 -2.61
C PHE A 12 -9.12 4.46 -4.13
N THR A 13 -9.16 5.67 -4.68
CA THR A 13 -9.15 5.90 -6.13
C THR A 13 -7.81 5.46 -6.74
N ALA A 14 -7.78 5.25 -8.06
CA ALA A 14 -6.53 4.88 -8.75
C ALA A 14 -5.43 5.92 -8.51
N GLN A 15 -5.74 7.21 -8.60
CA GLN A 15 -4.78 8.30 -8.40
C GLN A 15 -4.25 8.36 -6.96
N GLU A 16 -5.10 8.15 -5.95
CA GLU A 16 -4.66 8.04 -4.55
C GLU A 16 -3.72 6.85 -4.35
N LEU A 17 -3.94 5.73 -5.05
CA LEU A 17 -3.08 4.55 -4.99
C LEU A 17 -1.75 4.78 -5.68
N GLU A 18 -1.75 5.40 -6.85
CA GLU A 18 -0.53 5.76 -7.58
C GLU A 18 0.35 6.66 -6.72
N LYS A 19 -0.21 7.72 -6.11
CA LYS A 19 0.56 8.57 -5.18
C LYS A 19 1.00 7.88 -3.91
N LEU A 20 0.20 6.97 -3.37
CA LEU A 20 0.62 6.14 -2.25
C LEU A 20 1.86 5.32 -2.61
N VAL A 21 1.85 4.67 -3.78
CA VAL A 21 2.96 3.83 -4.25
C VAL A 21 4.19 4.69 -4.56
N ASP A 22 4.01 5.77 -5.32
CA ASP A 22 5.06 6.72 -5.71
C ASP A 22 5.77 7.34 -4.50
N GLY A 23 5.03 7.64 -3.43
CA GLY A 23 5.60 8.15 -2.18
C GLY A 23 6.30 7.08 -1.32
N VAL A 24 5.80 5.84 -1.31
CA VAL A 24 6.36 4.76 -0.48
C VAL A 24 7.60 4.14 -1.11
N LEU A 25 7.63 3.93 -2.43
CA LEU A 25 8.76 3.30 -3.14
C LEU A 25 10.14 3.90 -2.82
N PRO A 26 10.36 5.23 -2.91
CA PRO A 26 11.66 5.83 -2.62
C PRO A 26 12.05 5.72 -1.13
N GLN A 27 11.06 5.54 -0.25
CA GLN A 27 11.24 5.47 1.20
C GLN A 27 11.15 4.02 1.72
N TYR A 28 11.01 3.04 0.82
CA TYR A 28 10.78 1.65 1.17
C TYR A 28 11.90 1.07 2.04
N THR A 29 13.15 1.33 1.67
CA THR A 29 14.33 0.88 2.43
C THR A 29 14.35 1.47 3.84
N LEU A 30 13.93 2.72 4.01
CA LEU A 30 13.87 3.40 5.31
C LEU A 30 12.75 2.85 6.20
N LEU A 31 11.65 2.41 5.59
CA LEU A 31 10.48 1.89 6.29
C LEU A 31 10.59 0.40 6.63
N TYR A 32 11.03 -0.39 5.65
CA TYR A 32 10.95 -1.85 5.60
C TYR A 32 12.27 -2.54 5.24
N GLY A 33 13.35 -1.79 5.04
CA GLY A 33 14.68 -2.36 4.78
C GLY A 33 15.30 -3.05 6.00
N PRO A 34 16.58 -3.45 5.94
CA PRO A 34 17.28 -4.04 7.08
C PRO A 34 17.36 -3.06 8.26
N PRO A 35 17.45 -3.55 9.51
CA PRO A 35 17.40 -2.71 10.71
C PRO A 35 18.47 -1.62 10.75
N ASP A 36 19.62 -1.84 10.12
CA ASP A 36 20.72 -0.88 9.96
C ASP A 36 20.35 0.34 9.09
N GLN A 37 19.44 0.15 8.13
CA GLN A 37 18.98 1.18 7.19
C GLN A 37 17.60 1.76 7.57
N GLN A 38 16.94 1.17 8.56
CA GLN A 38 15.64 1.63 9.00
C GLN A 38 15.76 2.90 9.84
N VAL A 39 14.88 3.85 9.55
CA VAL A 39 14.78 5.07 10.34
C VAL A 39 14.04 4.80 11.66
N SER A 40 14.22 5.71 12.62
CA SER A 40 13.55 5.64 13.92
C SER A 40 12.02 5.62 13.78
N ALA A 41 11.33 5.07 14.78
CA ALA A 41 9.85 5.01 14.78
C ALA A 41 9.19 6.40 14.62
N HIS A 42 9.85 7.46 15.09
CA HIS A 42 9.38 8.83 14.91
C HIS A 42 9.49 9.27 13.44
N GLN A 43 10.64 9.05 12.81
CA GLN A 43 10.85 9.36 11.39
C GLN A 43 9.93 8.55 10.47
N LYS A 44 9.65 7.28 10.81
CA LYS A 44 8.63 6.48 10.09
C LYS A 44 7.26 7.16 10.12
N LYS A 45 6.85 7.70 11.28
CA LYS A 45 5.58 8.43 11.39
C LYS A 45 5.56 9.67 10.51
N ASP A 46 6.66 10.41 10.41
CA ASP A 46 6.74 11.61 9.59
C ASP A 46 6.77 11.34 8.09
N ILE A 47 7.48 10.30 7.67
CA ILE A 47 7.37 9.73 6.32
C ILE A 47 5.91 9.46 5.97
N TRP A 48 5.21 8.68 6.81
CA TRP A 48 3.81 8.33 6.56
C TRP A 48 2.90 9.55 6.57
N ARG A 49 3.21 10.57 7.39
CA ARG A 49 2.48 11.84 7.44
C ARG A 49 2.64 12.61 6.13
N ALA A 50 3.86 12.69 5.60
CA ALA A 50 4.15 13.34 4.33
C ALA A 50 3.40 12.65 3.18
N ILE A 51 3.54 11.32 3.04
CA ILE A 51 2.82 10.54 2.02
C ILE A 51 1.31 10.73 2.13
N THR A 52 0.77 10.73 3.36
CA THR A 52 -0.67 10.95 3.58
C THR A 52 -1.10 12.35 3.17
N LYS A 53 -0.25 13.36 3.38
CA LYS A 53 -0.53 14.74 2.97
C LYS A 53 -0.67 14.81 1.46
N ASP A 54 0.26 14.23 0.71
CA ASP A 54 0.19 14.15 -0.76
C ASP A 54 -1.05 13.41 -1.25
N VAL A 55 -1.34 12.23 -0.70
CA VAL A 55 -2.56 11.47 -1.04
C VAL A 55 -3.82 12.27 -0.74
N ARG A 56 -3.86 13.00 0.38
CA ARG A 56 -4.99 13.86 0.77
C ARG A 56 -5.23 14.99 -0.23
N THR A 57 -4.20 15.51 -0.91
CA THR A 57 -4.39 16.58 -1.91
C THR A 57 -5.18 16.13 -3.14
N LEU A 58 -5.19 14.82 -3.42
CA LEU A 58 -5.90 14.24 -4.58
C LEU A 58 -7.33 13.81 -4.26
N GLY A 59 -7.64 13.62 -2.97
CA GLY A 59 -8.90 13.02 -2.53
C GLY A 59 -9.84 14.02 -1.86
N VAL A 60 -11.13 13.81 -2.06
CA VAL A 60 -12.18 14.53 -1.30
C VAL A 60 -12.23 14.06 0.16
N ILE A 61 -11.72 12.86 0.45
CA ILE A 61 -11.84 12.19 1.75
C ILE A 61 -10.55 12.36 2.56
N GLN A 62 -10.69 12.73 3.83
CA GLN A 62 -9.56 12.79 4.74
C GLN A 62 -9.07 11.37 5.10
N ARG A 63 -8.07 10.88 4.37
CA ARG A 63 -7.33 9.66 4.73
C ARG A 63 -6.34 9.98 5.85
N ARG A 64 -6.33 9.15 6.90
CA ARG A 64 -5.31 9.18 7.96
C ARG A 64 -4.15 8.29 7.58
N SER A 65 -2.98 8.55 8.18
CA SER A 65 -1.77 7.75 7.95
C SER A 65 -1.94 6.26 8.25
N THR A 66 -2.82 5.91 9.18
CA THR A 66 -3.19 4.51 9.46
C THR A 66 -3.90 3.85 8.28
N HIS A 67 -4.74 4.58 7.55
CA HIS A 67 -5.46 4.06 6.38
C HIS A 67 -4.50 3.84 5.21
N CYS A 68 -3.61 4.80 4.97
CA CYS A 68 -2.58 4.73 3.92
C CYS A 68 -1.65 3.54 4.17
N ARG A 69 -1.18 3.37 5.42
CA ARG A 69 -0.33 2.25 5.81
C ARG A 69 -1.02 0.91 5.62
N LYS A 70 -2.25 0.77 6.14
CA LYS A 70 -3.02 -0.47 5.98
C LYS A 70 -3.26 -0.80 4.50
N ARG A 71 -3.57 0.21 3.69
CA ARG A 71 -3.77 0.03 2.25
C ARG A 71 -2.49 -0.43 1.55
N TRP A 72 -1.34 0.11 1.92
CA TRP A 72 -0.04 -0.36 1.43
C TRP A 72 0.21 -1.82 1.80
N GLU A 73 -0.06 -2.22 3.05
CA GLU A 73 0.06 -3.61 3.48
C GLU A 73 -0.87 -4.53 2.67
N ASP A 74 -2.11 -4.11 2.40
CA ASP A 74 -3.04 -4.86 1.54
C ASP A 74 -2.52 -5.00 0.10
N ILE A 75 -1.91 -3.94 -0.48
CA ILE A 75 -1.28 -3.98 -1.80
C ILE A 75 -0.11 -4.97 -1.82
N CYS A 76 0.78 -4.93 -0.83
CA CYS A 76 1.89 -5.87 -0.74
C CYS A 76 1.41 -7.31 -0.61
N ARG A 77 0.39 -7.56 0.24
CA ARG A 77 -0.19 -8.89 0.41
C ARG A 77 -0.83 -9.41 -0.88
N TRP A 78 -1.60 -8.56 -1.57
CA TRP A 78 -2.20 -8.91 -2.85
C TRP A 78 -1.13 -9.17 -3.91
N SER A 79 -0.10 -8.32 -3.99
CA SER A 79 1.02 -8.48 -4.93
C SER A 79 1.77 -9.79 -4.70
N LYS A 80 2.03 -10.15 -3.44
CA LYS A 80 2.65 -11.42 -3.07
C LYS A 80 1.78 -12.60 -3.50
N LYS A 81 0.48 -12.58 -3.17
CA LYS A 81 -0.49 -13.62 -3.57
C LYS A 81 -0.54 -13.78 -5.09
N THR A 82 -0.54 -12.67 -5.82
CA THR A 82 -0.55 -12.66 -7.29
C THR A 82 0.76 -13.19 -7.87
N ALA A 83 1.91 -12.86 -7.26
CA ALA A 83 3.22 -13.42 -7.65
C ALA A 83 3.29 -14.93 -7.39
N GLU A 84 2.82 -15.39 -6.23
CA GLU A 84 2.77 -16.81 -5.86
C GLU A 84 1.81 -17.59 -6.78
N ALA A 85 0.66 -17.01 -7.14
CA ALA A 85 -0.27 -17.60 -8.09
C ALA A 85 0.34 -17.71 -9.51
N GLN A 86 1.09 -16.69 -9.95
CA GLN A 86 1.79 -16.72 -11.24
C GLN A 86 2.93 -17.74 -11.26
N LEU A 87 3.71 -17.87 -10.18
CA LEU A 87 4.76 -18.88 -10.05
C LEU A 87 4.19 -20.30 -9.94
N GLY A 88 3.04 -20.47 -9.28
CA GLY A 88 2.31 -21.74 -9.20
C GLY A 88 1.77 -22.20 -10.56
N MET A 89 1.20 -21.28 -11.36
CA MET A 89 0.75 -21.57 -12.74
C MET A 89 1.91 -21.84 -13.70
N ALA A 90 3.07 -21.20 -13.51
CA ALA A 90 4.27 -21.47 -14.30
C ALA A 90 4.83 -22.89 -14.05
N SER A 91 4.70 -23.41 -12.83
CA SER A 91 5.19 -24.74 -12.44
C SER A 91 4.32 -25.91 -12.99
N GLN A 92 3.03 -25.68 -13.25
CA GLN A 92 2.14 -26.69 -13.84
C GLN A 92 2.31 -26.89 -15.34
N ARG A 93 2.89 -25.94 -16.09
CA ARG A 93 3.10 -26.06 -17.55
C ARG A 93 4.27 -26.98 -17.94
N GLY A 94 5.00 -27.55 -16.98
CA GLY A 94 6.15 -28.43 -17.21
C GLY A 94 5.93 -29.93 -16.92
N ARG A 95 4.75 -30.37 -16.48
CA ARG A 95 4.48 -31.79 -16.15
C ARG A 95 3.35 -32.40 -16.97
N GLY A 96 3.48 -32.33 -18.29
CA GLY A 96 2.51 -32.89 -19.22
C GLY A 96 3.14 -33.26 -20.55
N ALA A 97 4.18 -34.10 -20.53
CA ALA A 97 4.69 -34.77 -21.73
C ALA A 97 5.53 -36.01 -21.34
N ARG A 98 4.85 -37.11 -20.98
CA ARG A 98 5.13 -38.48 -21.45
C ARG A 98 4.16 -39.46 -20.83
#